data_AF-A0A6F8V2Z7-F1
#
_entry.id   AF-A0A6F8V2Z7-F1
#
_cell.length_a   1.000
_cell.length_b   1.000
_cell.length_c   1.000
_cell.angle_alpha   90.00
_cell.angle_beta   90.00
_cell.angle_gamma   90.00
#
_symmetry.space_group_name_H-M   'P 1'
#
loop_
_entity.id
_entity.type
_entity.pdbx_description
1 polymer ?
#
loop_
_entity_poly.entity_id
_entity_poly.type
_entity_poly.pdbx_seq_one_letter_code
_entity_poly.pdbx_strand_id
1 'polypeptide(L)'
;MSLPNQGLLLSLSSPSGAGKSTLARALLKVDPRFVPSVSMTTRGRRRSEGHGIDYHFVDRAQFGREVAAGGLIEWAEVYGNLYGTPKAPVEAALRSGRDVLFDIDWQGAGQIADAYQLNSVRVFILPPSADALRSRLVRRAEDSDDVIARRLAAAAEDVSHAADYDYLLVNEDLEACLSSLRQIVAYERARRLGLEVTPPRLDSDAGDLLLALQDDLGVRAPAP
;
A
#
# COMPACT_ATOMS: atom_id res chain seq x y z
N MET A 1 17.17 -18.06 -2.62
CA MET A 1 17.42 -17.87 -4.07
C MET A 1 16.12 -17.41 -4.70
N SER A 2 16.03 -16.13 -5.09
CA SER A 2 14.90 -15.65 -5.89
C SER A 2 15.07 -16.22 -7.31
N LEU A 3 14.07 -16.97 -7.79
CA LEU A 3 14.10 -17.50 -9.15
C LEU A 3 13.94 -16.32 -10.12
N PRO A 4 14.79 -16.18 -11.16
CA PRO A 4 14.85 -15.02 -12.07
C PRO A 4 13.58 -14.77 -12.92
N ASN A 5 12.47 -15.45 -12.60
CA ASN A 5 11.21 -15.39 -13.32
C ASN A 5 9.98 -15.20 -12.40
N GLN A 6 10.17 -14.94 -11.10
CA GLN A 6 9.07 -14.59 -10.22
C GLN A 6 8.71 -13.12 -10.40
N GLY A 7 7.42 -12.83 -10.51
CA GLY A 7 6.93 -11.45 -10.61
C GLY A 7 7.29 -10.60 -9.40
N LEU A 8 7.24 -9.28 -9.58
CA LEU A 8 7.42 -8.30 -8.52
C LEU A 8 6.16 -8.24 -7.64
N LEU A 9 6.34 -8.29 -6.33
CA LEU A 9 5.29 -7.91 -5.36
C LEU A 9 5.49 -6.44 -4.99
N LEU A 10 4.55 -5.58 -5.35
CA LEU A 10 4.61 -4.15 -5.09
C LEU A 10 3.49 -3.77 -4.11
N SER A 11 3.86 -3.35 -2.91
CA SER A 11 2.92 -2.83 -1.91
C SER A 11 2.93 -1.32 -1.91
N LEU A 12 1.78 -0.72 -2.17
CA LEU A 12 1.56 0.71 -1.98
C LEU A 12 0.83 0.92 -0.67
N SER A 13 1.33 1.85 0.15
CA SER A 13 0.67 2.30 1.38
C SER A 13 0.73 3.82 1.46
N SER A 14 -0.14 4.40 2.28
CA SER A 14 -0.22 5.84 2.46
C SER A 14 -1.10 6.18 3.65
N PRO A 15 -0.95 7.35 4.30
CA PRO A 15 -1.98 7.84 5.17
C PRO A 15 -3.28 8.03 4.39
N SER A 16 -4.41 7.79 5.06
CA SER A 16 -5.73 7.95 4.46
C SER A 16 -5.87 9.31 3.75
N GLY A 17 -6.21 9.29 2.45
CA GLY A 17 -6.40 10.49 1.65
C GLY A 17 -5.19 10.95 0.82
N ALA A 18 -4.04 10.27 0.88
CA ALA A 18 -2.89 10.67 0.05
C ALA A 18 -3.04 10.37 -1.46
N GLY A 19 -4.02 9.54 -1.87
CA GLY A 19 -4.32 9.25 -3.28
C GLY A 19 -3.83 7.91 -3.81
N LYS A 20 -3.40 7.00 -2.92
CA LYS A 20 -2.92 5.64 -3.21
C LYS A 20 -3.74 4.87 -4.25
N SER A 21 -5.04 4.69 -4.05
CA SER A 21 -5.86 3.89 -4.99
C SER A 21 -5.96 4.52 -6.39
N THR A 22 -5.83 5.84 -6.51
CA THR A 22 -5.78 6.50 -7.81
C THR A 22 -4.46 6.19 -8.52
N LEU A 23 -3.33 6.27 -7.82
CA LEU A 23 -2.01 5.92 -8.34
C LEU A 23 -1.94 4.43 -8.72
N ALA A 24 -2.48 3.54 -7.88
CA ALA A 24 -2.55 2.10 -8.16
C ALA A 24 -3.32 1.80 -9.45
N ARG A 25 -4.51 2.38 -9.63
CA ARG A 25 -5.29 2.24 -10.87
C ARG A 25 -4.56 2.79 -12.09
N ALA A 26 -3.86 3.91 -11.92
CA ALA A 26 -3.07 4.51 -13.00
C ALA A 26 -1.93 3.58 -13.43
N LEU A 27 -1.21 2.97 -12.48
CA LEU A 27 -0.17 1.97 -12.77
C LEU A 27 -0.73 0.74 -13.49
N LEU A 28 -1.83 0.16 -12.99
CA LEU A 28 -2.48 -1.00 -13.62
C LEU A 28 -2.94 -0.73 -15.06
N LYS A 29 -3.31 0.51 -15.37
CA LYS A 29 -3.71 0.91 -16.72
C LYS A 29 -2.54 0.97 -17.70
N VAL A 30 -1.37 1.40 -17.23
CA VAL A 30 -0.20 1.65 -18.10
C VAL A 30 0.81 0.50 -18.13
N ASP A 31 0.76 -0.40 -17.14
CA ASP A 31 1.65 -1.56 -17.04
C ASP A 31 0.84 -2.86 -16.97
N PRO A 32 0.60 -3.52 -18.13
CA PRO A 32 -0.23 -4.72 -18.19
C PRO A 32 0.45 -5.96 -17.60
N ARG A 33 1.70 -5.89 -17.13
CA ARG A 33 2.34 -7.00 -16.40
C ARG A 33 1.80 -7.11 -14.97
N PHE A 34 1.33 -6.01 -14.38
CA PHE A 34 0.70 -6.05 -13.08
C PHE A 34 -0.70 -6.66 -13.13
N VAL A 35 -1.08 -7.29 -12.03
CA VAL A 35 -2.45 -7.62 -11.67
C VAL A 35 -2.75 -7.03 -10.28
N PRO A 36 -3.98 -6.54 -10.02
CA PRO A 36 -4.35 -6.13 -8.67
C PRO A 36 -4.47 -7.34 -7.75
N SER A 37 -4.01 -7.21 -6.50
CA SER A 37 -4.44 -8.11 -5.43
C SER A 37 -5.84 -7.73 -4.98
N VAL A 38 -6.76 -8.71 -4.98
CA VAL A 38 -8.14 -8.53 -4.51
C VAL A 38 -8.24 -9.12 -3.11
N SER A 39 -8.25 -8.25 -2.10
CA SER A 39 -8.32 -8.67 -0.69
C SER A 39 -9.70 -9.25 -0.32
N MET A 40 -9.71 -10.11 0.68
CA MET A 40 -10.91 -10.47 1.44
C MET A 40 -11.24 -9.38 2.45
N THR A 41 -12.53 -9.16 2.72
CA THR A 41 -12.95 -8.30 3.82
C THR A 41 -14.26 -8.74 4.45
N THR A 42 -14.39 -8.49 5.76
CA THR A 42 -15.66 -8.67 6.49
C THR A 42 -16.54 -7.43 6.49
N ARG A 43 -16.07 -6.33 5.90
CA ARG A 43 -16.85 -5.11 5.76
C ARG A 43 -18.03 -5.34 4.82
N GLY A 44 -19.17 -4.72 5.12
CA GLY A 44 -20.28 -4.65 4.18
C GLY A 44 -19.89 -3.99 2.86
N ARG A 45 -20.29 -4.61 1.74
CA ARG A 45 -20.09 -4.08 0.38
C ARG A 45 -20.82 -2.76 0.18
N ARG A 46 -20.15 -1.74 -0.37
CA ARG A 46 -20.78 -0.48 -0.80
C ARG A 46 -21.51 -0.67 -2.12
N ARG A 47 -22.49 0.19 -2.43
CA ARG A 47 -23.29 0.09 -3.66
C ARG A 47 -22.46 0.13 -4.94
N SER A 48 -21.33 0.84 -4.93
CA SER A 48 -20.43 0.98 -6.09
C SER A 48 -19.41 -0.15 -6.23
N GLU A 49 -19.32 -1.09 -5.28
CA GLU A 49 -18.29 -2.13 -5.24
C GLU A 49 -18.81 -3.47 -5.79
N GLY A 50 -17.96 -4.18 -6.55
CA GLY A 50 -18.19 -5.52 -7.07
C GLY A 50 -17.46 -6.59 -6.25
N HIS A 51 -18.15 -7.71 -5.96
CA HIS A 51 -17.52 -8.85 -5.31
C HIS A 51 -16.54 -9.55 -6.25
N GLY A 52 -15.34 -9.85 -5.78
CA GLY A 52 -14.25 -10.42 -6.59
C GLY A 52 -13.60 -9.43 -7.55
N ILE A 53 -14.00 -8.16 -7.50
CA ILE A 53 -13.42 -7.06 -8.28
C ILE A 53 -12.71 -6.10 -7.34
N ASP A 54 -13.46 -5.50 -6.39
CA ASP A 54 -12.89 -4.62 -5.39
C ASP A 54 -12.40 -5.40 -4.17
N TYR A 55 -13.24 -6.33 -3.68
CA TYR A 55 -12.93 -7.24 -2.58
C TYR A 55 -13.70 -8.54 -2.71
N HIS A 56 -13.18 -9.59 -2.07
CA HIS A 56 -13.96 -10.76 -1.68
C HIS A 56 -14.67 -10.47 -0.36
N PHE A 57 -15.90 -9.97 -0.46
CA PHE A 57 -16.75 -9.72 0.70
C PHE A 57 -17.23 -11.04 1.31
N VAL A 58 -16.85 -11.31 2.56
CA VAL A 58 -17.13 -12.55 3.29
C VAL A 58 -17.62 -12.24 4.70
N ASP A 59 -18.20 -13.21 5.40
CA ASP A 59 -18.47 -13.05 6.83
C ASP A 59 -17.23 -13.36 7.69
N ARG A 60 -17.28 -13.00 8.98
CA ARG A 60 -16.18 -13.26 9.93
C ARG A 60 -15.89 -14.76 10.08
N ALA A 61 -16.88 -15.64 9.93
CA ALA A 61 -16.69 -17.08 10.07
C ALA A 61 -15.89 -17.65 8.89
N GLN A 62 -16.19 -17.21 7.67
CA GLN A 62 -15.44 -17.56 6.48
C GLN A 62 -14.03 -16.98 6.53
N PHE A 63 -13.87 -15.73 6.93
CA PHE A 63 -12.55 -15.13 7.12
C PHE A 63 -11.70 -15.94 8.10
N GLY A 64 -12.27 -16.32 9.25
CA GLY A 64 -11.59 -17.14 10.25
C GLY A 64 -11.19 -18.53 9.73
N ARG A 65 -11.98 -19.14 8.83
CA ARG A 65 -11.61 -20.40 8.18
C ARG A 65 -10.37 -20.25 7.29
N GLU A 66 -10.28 -19.18 6.52
CA GLU A 66 -9.11 -18.91 5.67
C GLU A 66 -7.85 -18.65 6.50
N VAL A 67 -7.98 -17.91 7.60
CA VAL A 67 -6.87 -17.73 8.56
C VAL A 67 -6.40 -19.08 9.12
N ALA A 68 -7.32 -19.90 9.63
CA ALA A 68 -6.99 -21.20 10.22
C ALA A 68 -6.37 -22.18 9.20
N ALA A 69 -6.75 -22.07 7.94
CA ALA A 69 -6.21 -22.88 6.84
C ALA A 69 -4.86 -22.36 6.31
N GLY A 70 -4.34 -21.22 6.79
CA GLY A 70 -3.16 -20.57 6.21
C GLY A 70 -3.39 -20.07 4.78
N GLY A 71 -4.65 -19.78 4.43
CA GLY A 71 -5.08 -19.32 3.11
C GLY A 71 -4.80 -17.85 2.81
N LEU A 72 -4.40 -17.08 3.82
CA LEU A 72 -4.06 -15.66 3.71
C LEU A 72 -2.55 -15.44 3.86
N ILE A 73 -1.98 -14.55 3.05
CA ILE A 73 -0.59 -14.10 3.17
C ILE A 73 -0.44 -13.16 4.36
N GLU A 74 -1.37 -12.23 4.48
CA GLU A 74 -1.45 -11.22 5.53
C GLU A 74 -2.92 -11.02 5.90
N TRP A 75 -3.14 -10.54 7.12
CA TRP A 75 -4.43 -9.98 7.50
C TRP A 75 -4.29 -8.97 8.65
N ALA A 76 -5.26 -8.07 8.75
CA ALA A 76 -5.35 -7.03 9.76
C ALA A 76 -6.81 -6.69 10.09
N GLU A 77 -7.05 -6.15 11.29
CA GLU A 77 -8.33 -5.53 11.63
C GLU A 77 -8.24 -4.01 11.49
N VAL A 78 -8.97 -3.46 10.53
CA VAL A 78 -8.95 -2.03 10.20
C VAL A 78 -10.36 -1.46 10.39
N TYR A 79 -10.48 -0.51 11.33
CA TYR A 79 -11.77 0.08 11.74
C TYR A 79 -12.85 -0.98 12.07
N GLY A 80 -12.48 -2.04 12.80
CA GLY A 80 -13.40 -3.11 13.23
C GLY A 80 -13.78 -4.13 12.16
N ASN A 81 -13.19 -4.04 10.96
CA ASN A 81 -13.40 -5.00 9.88
C ASN A 81 -12.09 -5.73 9.57
N LEU A 82 -12.16 -7.02 9.31
CA LEU A 82 -10.99 -7.79 8.91
C LEU A 82 -10.74 -7.59 7.42
N TYR A 83 -9.47 -7.48 7.06
CA TYR A 83 -8.96 -7.47 5.69
C TYR A 83 -7.82 -8.47 5.59
N GLY A 84 -7.67 -9.13 4.45
CA GLY A 84 -6.53 -10.00 4.24
C GLY A 84 -6.38 -10.43 2.79
N THR A 85 -5.17 -10.83 2.41
CA THR A 85 -4.81 -11.14 1.04
C THR A 85 -4.83 -12.65 0.80
N PRO A 86 -5.73 -13.17 -0.07
CA PRO A 86 -5.72 -14.59 -0.45
C PRO A 86 -4.40 -15.01 -1.08
N LYS A 87 -3.81 -16.09 -0.58
CA LYS A 87 -2.51 -16.59 -1.01
C LYS A 87 -2.52 -17.17 -2.41
N ALA A 88 -3.53 -18.00 -2.72
CA ALA A 88 -3.55 -18.77 -3.97
C ALA A 88 -3.54 -17.91 -5.25
N PRO A 89 -4.32 -16.81 -5.37
CA PRO A 89 -4.26 -15.94 -6.55
C PRO A 89 -2.91 -15.25 -6.73
N VAL A 90 -2.30 -14.80 -5.63
CA VAL A 90 -0.98 -14.14 -5.66
C VAL A 90 0.09 -15.12 -6.14
N GLU A 91 0.14 -16.33 -5.58
CA GLU A 91 1.11 -17.34 -6.00
C GLU A 91 0.90 -17.80 -7.45
N ALA A 92 -0.35 -17.85 -7.91
CA ALA A 92 -0.65 -18.15 -9.31
C ALA A 92 -0.15 -17.04 -10.25
N ALA A 93 -0.37 -15.77 -9.90
CA ALA A 93 0.13 -14.63 -10.66
C ALA A 93 1.67 -14.65 -10.74
N LEU A 94 2.34 -14.81 -9.59
CA LEU A 94 3.80 -14.91 -9.53
C LEU A 94 4.37 -16.05 -10.39
N ARG A 95 3.75 -17.24 -10.33
CA ARG A 95 4.16 -18.40 -11.14
C ARG A 95 3.99 -18.17 -12.65
N SER A 96 3.06 -17.31 -13.04
CA SER A 96 2.85 -16.90 -14.43
C SER A 96 3.74 -15.73 -14.88
N GLY A 97 4.70 -15.30 -14.04
CA GLY A 97 5.61 -14.18 -14.33
C GLY A 97 4.95 -12.81 -14.23
N ARG A 98 3.72 -12.74 -13.68
CA ARG A 98 2.96 -11.50 -13.48
C ARG A 98 3.36 -10.86 -12.17
N ASP A 99 3.39 -9.54 -12.18
CA ASP A 99 3.64 -8.74 -10.99
C ASP A 99 2.32 -8.52 -10.26
N VAL A 100 2.35 -8.41 -8.93
CA VAL A 100 1.15 -8.21 -8.10
C VAL A 100 1.25 -6.87 -7.40
N LEU A 101 0.19 -6.08 -7.52
CA LEU A 101 0.06 -4.78 -6.87
C LEU A 101 -0.87 -4.89 -5.66
N PHE A 102 -0.36 -4.58 -4.47
CA PHE A 102 -1.14 -4.51 -3.24
C PHE A 102 -1.46 -3.06 -2.88
N ASP A 103 -2.75 -2.76 -2.71
CA ASP A 103 -3.27 -1.49 -2.20
C ASP A 103 -3.67 -1.67 -0.73
N ILE A 104 -2.68 -1.74 0.17
CA ILE A 104 -2.86 -2.16 1.59
C ILE A 104 -2.28 -1.15 2.59
N ASP A 105 -2.51 -1.36 3.88
CA ASP A 105 -1.95 -0.55 4.96
C ASP A 105 -0.52 -0.99 5.34
N TRP A 106 0.07 -0.37 6.36
CA TRP A 106 1.42 -0.67 6.81
C TRP A 106 1.54 -2.07 7.43
N GLN A 107 0.50 -2.54 8.11
CA GLN A 107 0.48 -3.86 8.75
C GLN A 107 0.54 -4.97 7.71
N GLY A 108 -0.30 -4.90 6.68
CA GLY A 108 -0.29 -5.85 5.58
C GLY A 108 1.01 -5.77 4.78
N ALA A 109 1.52 -4.57 4.50
CA ALA A 109 2.76 -4.39 3.76
C ALA A 109 3.97 -5.02 4.50
N GLY A 110 4.04 -4.87 5.83
CA GLY A 110 5.03 -5.53 6.67
C GLY A 110 4.94 -7.06 6.59
N GLN A 111 3.74 -7.62 6.78
CA GLN A 111 3.52 -9.07 6.69
C GLN A 111 3.88 -9.66 5.31
N ILE A 112 3.57 -8.97 4.21
CA ILE A 112 3.99 -9.39 2.87
C ILE A 112 5.52 -9.35 2.73
N ALA A 113 6.17 -8.31 3.25
CA ALA A 113 7.61 -8.21 3.24
C ALA A 113 8.26 -9.34 4.05
N ASP A 114 7.71 -9.72 5.20
CA ASP A 114 8.21 -10.86 5.98
C ASP A 114 8.02 -12.19 5.25
N ALA A 115 6.86 -12.38 4.60
CA ALA A 115 6.51 -13.63 3.91
C ALA A 115 7.34 -13.85 2.62
N TYR A 116 7.66 -12.78 1.89
CA TYR A 116 8.29 -12.86 0.56
C TYR A 116 9.69 -12.23 0.48
N GLN A 117 10.13 -11.55 1.53
CA GLN A 117 11.45 -10.94 1.68
C GLN A 117 11.85 -10.12 0.46
N LEU A 118 12.98 -10.45 -0.17
CA LEU A 118 13.57 -9.75 -1.32
C LEU A 118 12.66 -9.67 -2.55
N ASN A 119 11.57 -10.43 -2.61
CA ASN A 119 10.61 -10.37 -3.70
C ASN A 119 9.54 -9.26 -3.53
N SER A 120 9.47 -8.64 -2.35
CA SER A 120 8.56 -7.53 -2.05
C SER A 120 9.26 -6.18 -2.15
N VAL A 121 8.55 -5.18 -2.69
CA VAL A 121 8.94 -3.77 -2.71
C VAL A 121 7.79 -2.96 -2.13
N ARG A 122 8.10 -2.12 -1.17
CA ARG A 122 7.14 -1.27 -0.46
C ARG A 122 7.39 0.19 -0.82
N VAL A 123 6.36 0.86 -1.31
CA VAL A 123 6.39 2.29 -1.62
C VAL A 123 5.34 3.01 -0.77
N PHE A 124 5.79 3.98 0.02
CA PHE A 124 4.92 4.81 0.83
C PHE A 124 4.61 6.11 0.09
N ILE A 125 3.33 6.44 -0.05
CA ILE A 125 2.87 7.62 -0.77
C ILE A 125 2.53 8.72 0.24
N LEU A 126 3.31 9.78 0.23
CA LEU A 126 3.10 10.96 1.05
C LEU A 126 2.10 11.93 0.38
N PRO A 127 1.27 12.64 1.16
CA PRO A 127 0.54 13.80 0.68
C PRO A 127 1.52 14.94 0.33
N PRO A 128 1.13 15.97 -0.44
CA PRO A 128 2.02 17.08 -0.77
C PRO A 128 2.34 17.98 0.43
N SER A 129 1.50 17.96 1.47
CA SER A 129 1.73 18.67 2.72
C SER A 129 0.84 18.13 3.84
N ALA A 130 1.16 18.46 5.09
CA ALA A 130 0.31 18.17 6.25
C ALA A 130 -1.07 18.86 6.13
N ASP A 131 -1.11 20.10 5.66
CA ASP A 131 -2.35 20.83 5.40
C ASP A 131 -3.21 20.16 4.34
N ALA A 132 -2.59 19.63 3.27
CA ALA A 132 -3.30 18.90 2.24
C ALA A 132 -3.88 17.59 2.80
N LEU A 133 -3.15 16.89 3.67
CA LEU A 133 -3.65 15.71 4.36
C LEU A 133 -4.85 16.05 5.24
N ARG A 134 -4.71 17.03 6.15
CA ARG A 134 -5.79 17.50 7.03
C ARG A 134 -7.02 17.91 6.22
N SER A 135 -6.84 18.74 5.20
CA SER A 135 -7.93 19.19 4.33
C SER A 135 -8.65 18.04 3.64
N ARG A 136 -7.94 17.01 3.18
CA ARG A 136 -8.56 15.81 2.56
C ARG A 136 -9.28 14.93 3.57
N LEU A 137 -8.77 14.82 4.80
CA LEU A 137 -9.41 14.09 5.89
C LEU A 137 -10.74 14.75 6.31
N VAL A 138 -10.74 16.09 6.42
CA VAL A 138 -11.94 16.89 6.73
C VAL A 138 -12.92 16.92 5.55
N ARG A 139 -12.48 17.09 4.31
CA ARG A 139 -13.40 17.15 3.14
C ARG A 139 -14.13 15.83 2.88
N ARG A 140 -13.54 14.69 3.26
CA ARG A 140 -14.20 13.37 3.18
C ARG A 140 -15.16 13.12 4.35
N ALA A 141 -15.32 14.08 5.25
CA ALA A 141 -16.17 14.00 6.41
C ALA A 141 -17.29 15.04 6.27
N GLU A 142 -18.53 14.58 6.10
CA GLU A 142 -19.69 15.26 6.69
C GLU A 142 -19.77 14.88 8.20
N ASP A 143 -18.62 14.62 8.83
CA ASP A 143 -18.52 13.87 10.08
C ASP A 143 -18.29 14.82 11.27
N SER A 144 -18.66 14.36 12.47
CA SER A 144 -18.39 15.06 13.74
C SER A 144 -16.89 15.16 14.05
N ASP A 145 -16.52 16.10 14.93
CA ASP A 145 -15.14 16.32 15.38
C ASP A 145 -14.45 15.03 15.86
N ASP A 146 -15.18 14.11 16.51
CA ASP A 146 -14.68 12.82 16.98
C ASP A 146 -14.23 11.88 15.85
N VAL A 147 -14.88 11.95 14.68
CA VAL A 147 -14.50 11.14 13.52
C VAL A 147 -13.24 11.70 12.87
N ILE A 148 -13.14 13.03 12.78
CA ILE A 148 -11.94 13.72 12.28
C ILE A 148 -10.73 13.39 13.15
N ALA A 149 -10.88 13.46 14.48
CA ALA A 149 -9.83 13.11 15.42
C ALA A 149 -9.31 11.68 15.25
N ARG A 150 -10.21 10.70 15.10
CA ARG A 150 -9.83 9.29 14.85
C ARG A 150 -9.09 9.10 13.54
N ARG A 151 -9.49 9.81 12.47
CA ARG A 151 -8.82 9.73 11.17
C ARG A 151 -7.43 10.36 11.20
N LEU A 152 -7.25 11.46 11.94
CA LEU A 152 -5.94 12.07 12.15
C LEU A 152 -5.02 11.15 12.94
N ALA A 153 -5.53 10.50 14.00
CA ALA A 153 -4.76 9.52 14.77
C ALA A 153 -4.33 8.33 13.90
N ALA A 154 -5.22 7.79 13.07
CA ALA A 154 -4.89 6.71 12.14
C ALA A 154 -3.85 7.15 11.10
N ALA A 155 -3.94 8.38 10.58
CA ALA A 155 -2.95 8.91 9.66
C ALA A 155 -1.58 9.11 10.33
N ALA A 156 -1.55 9.51 11.61
CA ALA A 156 -0.32 9.61 12.40
C ALA A 156 0.34 8.23 12.56
N GLU A 157 -0.46 7.20 12.86
CA GLU A 157 0.01 5.81 12.93
C GLU A 157 0.59 5.35 11.57
N ASP A 158 -0.13 5.55 10.47
CA ASP A 158 0.37 5.23 9.12
C ASP A 158 1.73 5.91 8.83
N VAL A 159 1.85 7.20 9.14
CA VAL A 159 3.06 8.01 8.90
C VAL A 159 4.23 7.57 9.80
N SER A 160 3.96 7.06 10.99
CA SER A 160 5.01 6.55 11.89
C SER A 160 5.77 5.36 11.31
N HIS A 161 5.12 4.58 10.43
CA HIS A 161 5.71 3.42 9.75
C HIS A 161 6.30 3.73 8.37
N ALA A 162 6.23 4.97 7.90
CA ALA A 162 6.75 5.32 6.57
C ALA A 162 8.26 5.08 6.43
N ALA A 163 9.02 5.21 7.52
CA ALA A 163 10.46 4.95 7.54
C ALA A 163 10.83 3.49 7.27
N ASP A 164 9.88 2.56 7.44
CA ASP A 164 10.09 1.13 7.19
C ASP A 164 10.05 0.78 5.68
N TYR A 165 9.72 1.73 4.80
CA TYR A 165 9.49 1.48 3.37
C TYR A 165 10.75 1.64 2.52
N ASP A 166 10.81 0.92 1.40
CA ASP A 166 11.95 0.96 0.48
C ASP A 166 12.03 2.31 -0.27
N TYR A 167 10.87 2.93 -0.52
CA TYR A 167 10.75 4.19 -1.25
C TYR A 167 9.66 5.09 -0.67
N LEU A 168 9.90 6.39 -0.70
CA LEU A 168 8.91 7.44 -0.43
C LEU A 168 8.60 8.18 -1.72
N LEU A 169 7.33 8.44 -2.00
CA LEU A 169 6.89 9.29 -3.12
C LEU A 169 5.90 10.34 -2.64
N VAL A 170 6.12 11.59 -3.02
CA VAL A 170 5.16 12.68 -2.78
C VAL A 170 4.12 12.70 -3.90
N ASN A 171 2.83 12.68 -3.55
CA ASN A 171 1.73 12.73 -4.51
C ASN A 171 1.10 14.13 -4.59
N GLU A 172 1.87 15.06 -5.13
CA GLU A 172 1.41 16.40 -5.50
C GLU A 172 0.74 16.40 -6.88
N ASP A 173 1.46 15.88 -7.89
CA ASP A 173 0.97 15.66 -9.24
C ASP A 173 0.92 14.15 -9.57
N LEU A 174 -0.23 13.69 -10.06
CA LEU A 174 -0.46 12.26 -10.30
C LEU A 174 0.45 11.72 -11.41
N GLU A 175 0.70 12.49 -12.47
CA GLU A 175 1.50 12.01 -13.62
C GLU A 175 2.98 11.92 -13.25
N ALA A 176 3.50 12.91 -12.54
CA ALA A 176 4.85 12.92 -12.01
C ALA A 176 5.07 11.79 -10.98
N CYS A 177 4.12 11.59 -10.07
CA CYS A 177 4.16 10.52 -9.08
C CYS A 177 4.12 9.13 -9.78
N LEU A 178 3.26 8.95 -10.78
CA LEU A 178 3.21 7.73 -11.60
C LEU A 178 4.52 7.50 -12.37
N SER A 179 5.11 8.56 -12.94
CA SER A 179 6.40 8.47 -13.63
C SER A 179 7.50 7.97 -12.69
N SER A 180 7.55 8.52 -11.47
CA SER A 180 8.51 8.09 -10.44
C SER A 180 8.28 6.64 -10.00
N LEU A 181 7.03 6.23 -9.79
CA LEU A 181 6.68 4.85 -9.47
C LEU A 181 7.10 3.87 -10.57
N ARG A 182 6.94 4.26 -11.85
CA ARG A 182 7.37 3.43 -12.98
C ARG A 182 8.89 3.29 -13.05
N GLN A 183 9.65 4.32 -12.66
CA GLN A 183 11.10 4.23 -12.58
C GLN A 183 11.53 3.27 -11.47
N ILE A 184 10.89 3.30 -10.30
CA ILE A 184 11.09 2.32 -9.22
C ILE A 184 10.82 0.91 -9.73
N VAL A 185 9.67 0.68 -10.36
CA VAL A 185 9.31 -0.64 -10.91
C VAL A 185 10.34 -1.14 -11.93
N ALA A 186 10.78 -0.27 -12.85
CA ALA A 186 11.77 -0.64 -13.86
C ALA A 186 13.12 -1.00 -13.23
N TYR A 187 13.58 -0.20 -12.27
CA TYR A 187 14.80 -0.47 -11.49
C TYR A 187 14.71 -1.80 -10.75
N GLU A 188 13.61 -2.03 -10.03
CA GLU A 188 13.38 -3.22 -9.23
C GLU A 188 13.28 -4.50 -10.06
N ARG A 189 12.69 -4.42 -11.26
CA ARG A 189 12.70 -5.53 -12.22
C ARG A 189 14.11 -5.82 -12.74
N ALA A 190 14.87 -4.80 -13.12
CA ALA A 190 16.22 -4.98 -13.63
C ALA A 190 17.19 -5.53 -12.57
N ARG A 191 17.12 -5.01 -11.34
CA ARG A 191 17.89 -5.49 -10.19
C ARG A 191 17.64 -6.98 -9.92
N ARG A 192 16.39 -7.46 -10.05
CA ARG A 192 16.03 -8.88 -9.91
C ARG A 192 16.59 -9.78 -11.00
N LEU A 193 16.84 -9.23 -12.19
CA LEU A 193 17.52 -9.93 -13.27
C LEU A 193 19.05 -9.92 -13.12
N GLY A 194 19.58 -9.34 -12.03
CA GLY A 194 21.02 -9.20 -11.81
C GLY A 194 21.67 -8.15 -12.71
N LEU A 195 20.88 -7.26 -13.31
CA LEU A 195 21.41 -6.18 -14.15
C LEU A 195 21.92 -5.04 -13.28
N GLU A 196 23.09 -4.51 -13.63
CA GLU A 196 23.57 -3.25 -13.06
C GLU A 196 22.76 -2.09 -13.64
N VAL A 197 21.94 -1.47 -12.79
CA VAL A 197 21.11 -0.31 -13.13
C VAL A 197 21.28 0.77 -12.09
N THR A 198 21.21 2.02 -12.53
CA THR A 198 21.24 3.18 -11.63
C THR A 198 19.92 3.28 -10.87
N PRO A 199 19.94 3.49 -9.53
CA PRO A 199 18.74 3.78 -8.77
C PRO A 199 17.96 4.97 -9.35
N PRO A 200 16.62 4.97 -9.26
CA PRO A 200 15.82 6.09 -9.71
C PRO A 200 16.17 7.36 -8.92
N ARG A 201 16.19 8.51 -9.59
CA ARG A 201 16.26 9.81 -8.91
C ARG A 201 14.86 10.18 -8.46
N LEU A 202 14.62 10.03 -7.17
CA LEU A 202 13.37 10.39 -6.52
C LEU A 202 13.49 11.79 -5.90
N ASP A 203 12.35 12.34 -5.49
CA ASP A 203 12.25 13.62 -4.81
C ASP A 203 13.15 13.64 -3.57
N SER A 204 14.10 14.57 -3.51
CA SER A 204 15.02 14.72 -2.38
C SER A 204 14.29 15.14 -1.11
N ASP A 205 13.15 15.80 -1.26
CA ASP A 205 12.48 16.51 -0.17
C ASP A 205 11.46 15.60 0.54
N ALA A 206 11.25 14.37 0.04
CA ALA A 206 10.32 13.40 0.62
C ALA A 206 10.68 13.04 2.07
N GLY A 207 11.97 13.03 2.42
CA GLY A 207 12.44 12.80 3.79
C GLY A 207 12.10 13.97 4.72
N ASP A 208 12.37 15.20 4.29
CA ASP A 208 12.06 16.41 5.05
C ASP A 208 10.56 16.58 5.24
N LEU A 209 9.78 16.26 4.21
CA LEU A 209 8.32 16.25 4.28
C LEU A 209 7.79 15.18 5.25
N LEU A 210 8.39 13.99 5.27
CA LEU A 210 8.01 12.96 6.24
C LEU A 210 8.24 13.45 7.68
N LEU A 211 9.38 14.08 7.96
CA LEU A 211 9.67 14.66 9.27
C LEU A 211 8.65 15.75 9.64
N ALA A 212 8.37 16.67 8.72
CA ALA A 212 7.37 17.71 8.94
C ALA A 212 5.97 17.12 9.21
N LEU A 213 5.58 16.06 8.50
CA LEU A 213 4.32 15.35 8.72
C LEU A 213 4.28 14.67 10.10
N GLN A 214 5.38 14.08 10.55
CA GLN A 214 5.48 13.45 11.85
C GLN A 214 5.32 14.49 12.98
N ASP A 215 6.00 15.62 12.86
CA ASP A 215 5.89 16.73 13.82
C ASP A 215 4.46 17.29 13.88
N ASP A 216 3.85 17.58 12.73
CA ASP A 216 2.49 18.13 12.66
C ASP A 216 1.41 17.18 13.18
N LEU A 217 1.63 15.87 13.03
CA LEU A 217 0.71 14.84 13.53
C LEU A 217 1.01 14.41 14.97
N GLY A 218 2.07 14.94 15.58
CA GLY A 218 2.49 14.58 16.94
C GLY A 218 3.01 13.15 17.05
N VAL A 219 3.52 12.59 15.94
CA VAL A 219 4.20 11.30 15.91
C VAL A 219 5.54 11.46 16.60
N ARG A 220 5.68 10.93 17.82
CA ARG A 220 6.97 10.92 18.50
C ARG A 220 7.85 9.87 17.85
N ALA A 221 9.10 10.24 17.52
CA ALA A 221 10.11 9.27 17.15
C ALA A 221 10.17 8.14 18.21
N PRO A 222 10.31 6.87 17.81
CA PRO A 222 10.62 5.82 18.78
C PRO A 222 11.87 6.25 19.54
N ALA A 223 11.82 6.18 20.87
CA ALA A 223 12.98 6.46 21.69
C ALA A 223 14.14 5.54 21.26
N PRO A 224 15.39 6.05 21.20
CA PRO A 224 16.55 5.28 20.77
C PRO A 224 16.81 4.07 21.68
#